data_AF-A0A0N1IEZ1-F1
#
_entry.id   AF-A0A0N1IEZ1-F1
#
_cell.length_a   1.000
_cell.length_b   1.000
_cell.length_c   1.000
_cell.angle_alpha   90.00
_cell.angle_beta   90.00
_cell.angle_gamma   90.00
#
_symmetry.space_group_name_H-M   'P 1'
#
loop_
_entity.id
_entity.type
_entity.pdbx_description
1 polymer ?
#
loop_
_entity_poly.entity_id
_entity_poly.type
_entity_poly.pdbx_seq_one_letter_code
_entity_poly.pdbx_strand_id
1 'polypeptide(L)'
;MTDVEDIIHYIKSLRKGFDKDLFQSKIDELAYIVENEGLEYNDFQTLFKVWLNLSIPITKWTSLGACLVPNEKIGKLTIDYALRWLLAKHDNQSNFSNISFLLDWLTAAMDSNSVELDALNIGYEVFYSTLTYEALAPHSIKLVYNLTKPSDVTRRRVVELLDCAKKREAKKNLYRQIQVLLGLFKSYRPECVPEDIPSISIHTSFRKINANLLNRFTISQSKRNLLCNTKQYLLWTNPINCDSGRNKKDPLIPNMEFLKLGSMQYTEQVTQKTYLDFSSPVSLLKHSVSRSSIRPARLRALLCNDTGTTLLALASDNEQAFFSHDLHHILNHCFFDKSPYSYEEKRYLLHRLAIFQRTILQGIPVVTRFLAQFIVFWNETDFFGEIMDLVEWLSADCYEYIESIMTSLTKIYCRANSMDQCVILRSLSAMYANLNSALLITSQHPIDILSILHRIPIEFEVYTRMSCIAIAVFL
;
A
#
# COMPACT_ATOMS: atom_id res chain seq x y z
N MET A 1 13.63 -38.67 3.59
CA MET A 1 12.69 -37.62 3.19
C MET A 1 11.43 -37.88 3.98
N THR A 2 11.14 -37.03 4.95
CA THR A 2 9.97 -37.10 5.83
C THR A 2 8.75 -36.66 5.03
N ASP A 3 7.83 -37.58 4.76
CA ASP A 3 6.67 -37.33 3.91
C ASP A 3 5.49 -36.83 4.76
N VAL A 4 5.00 -35.62 4.47
CA VAL A 4 3.80 -35.07 5.12
C VAL A 4 2.59 -35.98 4.86
N GLU A 5 2.56 -36.70 3.74
CA GLU A 5 1.52 -37.67 3.41
C GLU A 5 1.49 -38.84 4.42
N ASP A 6 2.66 -39.33 4.85
CA ASP A 6 2.76 -40.38 5.86
C ASP A 6 2.20 -39.92 7.20
N ILE A 7 2.47 -38.67 7.59
CA ILE A 7 1.94 -38.06 8.82
C ILE A 7 0.42 -37.91 8.69
N ILE A 8 -0.09 -37.45 7.55
CA ILE A 8 -1.53 -37.35 7.28
C ILE A 8 -2.20 -38.72 7.38
N HIS A 9 -1.61 -39.75 6.78
CA HIS A 9 -2.14 -41.11 6.81
C HIS A 9 -2.19 -41.67 8.23
N TYR A 10 -1.09 -41.49 8.98
CA TYR A 10 -1.03 -41.85 10.40
C TYR A 10 -2.12 -41.13 11.20
N ILE A 11 -2.25 -39.81 11.08
CA ILE A 11 -3.25 -39.03 11.82
C ILE A 11 -4.68 -39.49 11.49
N LYS A 12 -4.98 -39.80 10.22
CA LYS A 12 -6.29 -40.35 9.82
C LYS A 12 -6.57 -41.70 10.48
N SER A 13 -5.55 -42.54 10.69
CA SER A 13 -5.68 -43.86 11.31
C SER A 13 -5.96 -43.85 12.82
N LEU A 14 -5.67 -42.73 13.52
CA LEU A 14 -5.81 -42.59 14.97
C LEU A 14 -7.24 -42.78 15.51
N ARG A 15 -8.23 -42.83 14.62
CA ARG A 15 -9.63 -43.15 14.98
C ARG A 15 -9.79 -44.54 15.63
N LYS A 16 -8.79 -45.43 15.52
CA LYS A 16 -8.82 -46.79 16.07
C LYS A 16 -7.96 -47.00 17.33
N GLY A 17 -7.50 -45.92 17.97
CA GLY A 17 -6.53 -45.96 19.07
C GLY A 17 -5.14 -45.54 18.61
N PHE A 18 -4.24 -45.20 19.54
CA PHE A 18 -2.90 -44.72 19.18
C PHE A 18 -1.82 -45.03 20.21
N ASP A 19 -0.62 -45.30 19.69
CA ASP A 19 0.63 -45.38 20.44
C ASP A 19 1.11 -43.96 20.78
N LYS A 20 1.39 -43.73 22.07
CA LYS A 20 1.77 -42.41 22.60
C LYS A 20 3.13 -41.95 22.10
N ASP A 21 4.08 -42.86 21.94
CA ASP A 21 5.46 -42.54 21.59
C ASP A 21 5.57 -42.31 20.09
N LEU A 22 4.89 -43.15 19.30
CA LEU A 22 4.76 -42.94 17.86
C LEU A 22 4.03 -41.63 17.54
N PHE A 23 2.98 -41.28 18.30
CA PHE A 23 2.29 -40.01 18.12
C PHE A 23 3.21 -38.82 18.39
N GLN A 24 3.98 -38.87 19.49
CA GLN A 24 4.89 -37.78 19.83
C GLN A 24 5.97 -37.61 18.76
N SER A 25 6.58 -38.71 18.32
CA SER A 25 7.55 -38.72 17.22
C SER A 25 7.01 -38.08 15.95
N LYS A 26 5.78 -38.43 15.54
CA LYS A 26 5.13 -37.84 14.35
C LYS A 26 4.77 -36.36 14.51
N ILE A 27 4.44 -35.91 15.73
CA ILE A 27 4.22 -34.49 16.01
C ILE A 27 5.52 -33.69 15.99
N ASP A 28 6.62 -34.26 16.49
CA ASP A 28 7.93 -33.61 16.48
C ASP A 28 8.47 -33.49 15.04
N GLU A 29 8.23 -34.52 14.21
CA GLU A 29 8.49 -34.49 12.77
C GLU A 29 7.67 -33.39 12.07
N LEU A 30 6.36 -33.34 12.31
CA LEU A 30 5.48 -32.30 11.76
C LEU A 30 5.91 -30.90 12.23
N ALA A 31 6.28 -30.76 13.49
CA ALA A 31 6.78 -29.51 14.05
C ALA A 31 8.04 -29.02 13.33
N TYR A 32 8.99 -29.92 13.08
CA TYR A 32 10.20 -29.60 12.33
C TYR A 32 9.89 -29.13 10.91
N ILE A 33 8.97 -29.82 10.21
CA ILE A 33 8.55 -29.43 8.86
C ILE A 33 7.90 -28.03 8.88
N VAL A 34 6.97 -27.78 9.80
CA VAL A 34 6.29 -26.48 9.93
C VAL A 34 7.27 -25.34 10.22
N GLU A 35 8.26 -25.58 11.08
CA GLU A 35 9.24 -24.58 11.48
C GLU A 35 10.31 -24.31 10.41
N ASN A 36 10.62 -25.25 9.51
CA ASN A 36 11.68 -25.12 8.50
C ASN A 36 11.16 -24.93 7.08
N GLU A 37 10.21 -25.73 6.63
CA GLU A 37 9.70 -25.76 5.26
C GLU A 37 8.34 -25.06 5.15
N GLY A 38 7.48 -25.23 6.16
CA GLY A 38 6.09 -24.79 6.15
C GLY A 38 5.17 -25.84 5.52
N LEU A 39 3.87 -25.74 5.79
CA LEU A 39 2.87 -26.65 5.22
C LEU A 39 2.34 -26.10 3.89
N GLU A 40 2.32 -26.95 2.87
CA GLU A 40 1.60 -26.67 1.63
C GLU A 40 0.10 -26.50 1.87
N TYR A 41 -0.56 -25.74 0.99
CA TYR A 41 -1.97 -25.40 1.17
C TYR A 41 -2.87 -26.65 1.26
N ASN A 42 -2.68 -27.63 0.38
CA ASN A 42 -3.52 -28.84 0.35
C ASN A 42 -3.36 -29.72 1.59
N ASP A 43 -2.12 -29.88 2.04
CA ASP A 43 -1.78 -30.64 3.24
C ASP A 43 -2.33 -29.96 4.49
N PHE A 44 -2.15 -28.64 4.59
CA PHE A 44 -2.74 -27.84 5.66
C PHE A 44 -4.26 -27.99 5.69
N GLN A 45 -4.97 -27.82 4.57
CA GLN A 45 -6.43 -27.96 4.54
C GLN A 45 -6.88 -29.36 4.97
N THR A 46 -6.17 -30.40 4.52
CA THR A 46 -6.49 -31.79 4.86
C THR A 46 -6.28 -32.05 6.35
N LEU A 47 -5.12 -31.67 6.88
CA LEU A 47 -4.79 -31.80 8.30
C LEU A 47 -5.74 -30.99 9.18
N PHE A 48 -6.09 -29.76 8.79
CA PHE A 48 -7.00 -28.90 9.53
C PHE A 48 -8.39 -29.52 9.68
N LYS A 49 -8.95 -30.06 8.58
CA LYS A 49 -10.23 -30.76 8.61
C LYS A 49 -10.17 -32.03 9.45
N VAL A 50 -9.09 -32.80 9.33
CA VAL A 50 -8.92 -34.02 10.14
C VAL A 50 -8.82 -33.66 11.61
N TRP A 51 -7.99 -32.67 11.97
CA TRP A 51 -7.77 -32.21 13.33
C TRP A 51 -9.06 -31.84 14.06
N LEU A 52 -9.90 -31.00 13.45
CA LEU A 52 -11.16 -30.59 14.08
C LEU A 52 -12.11 -31.78 14.31
N ASN A 53 -12.02 -32.85 13.52
CA ASN A 53 -12.87 -34.04 13.65
C ASN A 53 -12.19 -35.22 14.35
N LEU A 54 -10.98 -35.05 14.90
CA LEU A 54 -10.30 -36.09 15.67
C LEU A 54 -10.87 -36.16 17.10
N SER A 55 -11.09 -37.38 17.56
CA SER A 55 -11.46 -37.67 18.95
C SER A 55 -10.25 -38.26 19.67
N ILE A 56 -9.35 -37.39 20.14
CA ILE A 56 -8.16 -37.75 20.92
C ILE A 56 -8.09 -36.92 22.22
N PRO A 57 -7.29 -37.31 23.22
CA PRO A 57 -7.12 -36.52 24.44
C PRO A 57 -6.71 -35.08 24.15
N ILE A 58 -7.28 -34.13 24.90
CA ILE A 58 -7.10 -32.68 24.69
C ILE A 58 -5.63 -32.27 24.54
N THR A 59 -4.73 -32.81 25.37
CA THR A 59 -3.30 -32.47 25.33
C THR A 59 -2.68 -32.77 23.96
N LYS A 60 -2.98 -33.95 23.41
CA LYS A 60 -2.53 -34.40 22.09
C LYS A 60 -3.26 -33.65 20.96
N TRP A 61 -4.52 -33.30 21.17
CA TRP A 61 -5.28 -32.47 20.23
C TRP A 61 -4.69 -31.07 20.11
N THR A 62 -4.31 -30.44 21.23
CA THR A 62 -3.68 -29.12 21.25
C THR A 62 -2.25 -29.14 20.70
N SER A 63 -1.47 -30.21 20.92
CA SER A 63 -0.13 -30.31 20.35
C SER A 63 -0.16 -30.43 18.83
N LEU A 64 -1.10 -31.20 18.28
CA LEU A 64 -1.33 -31.26 16.84
C LEU A 64 -1.76 -29.89 16.30
N GLY A 65 -2.77 -29.27 16.92
CA GLY A 65 -3.25 -27.94 16.51
C GLY A 65 -2.18 -26.85 16.55
N ALA A 66 -1.23 -26.93 17.48
CA ALA A 66 -0.09 -26.02 17.55
C ALA A 66 0.88 -26.15 16.36
N CYS A 67 0.89 -27.30 15.70
CA CYS A 67 1.68 -27.52 14.49
C CYS A 67 0.93 -27.12 13.22
N LEU A 68 -0.38 -26.91 13.26
CA LEU A 68 -1.17 -26.52 12.10
C LEU A 68 -1.05 -25.01 11.88
N VAL A 69 0.10 -24.57 11.40
CA VAL A 69 0.36 -23.19 11.02
C VAL A 69 0.57 -23.15 9.50
N PRO A 70 -0.27 -22.44 8.75
CA PRO A 70 -0.12 -22.38 7.31
C PRO A 70 1.10 -21.52 6.92
N ASN A 71 1.70 -21.88 5.78
CA ASN A 71 2.75 -21.06 5.17
C ASN A 71 2.18 -19.80 4.49
N GLU A 72 0.93 -19.87 4.02
CA GLU A 72 0.22 -18.76 3.38
C GLU A 72 -0.84 -18.12 4.30
N LYS A 73 -1.43 -17.00 3.86
CA LYS A 73 -2.57 -16.43 4.57
C LYS A 73 -3.76 -17.39 4.56
N ILE A 74 -4.41 -17.53 5.70
CA ILE A 74 -5.61 -18.33 5.89
C ILE A 74 -6.75 -17.69 5.11
N GLY A 75 -7.24 -18.42 4.11
CA GLY A 75 -8.37 -18.01 3.29
C GLY A 75 -9.72 -18.21 3.97
N LYS A 76 -10.75 -17.62 3.37
CA LYS A 76 -12.15 -17.69 3.82
C LYS A 76 -12.69 -19.11 4.02
N LEU A 77 -12.27 -20.08 3.21
CA LEU A 77 -12.74 -21.47 3.28
C LEU A 77 -12.37 -22.14 4.61
N THR A 78 -11.15 -21.91 5.11
CA THR A 78 -10.69 -22.47 6.39
C THR A 78 -11.45 -21.85 7.56
N ILE A 79 -11.67 -20.53 7.51
CA ILE A 79 -12.43 -19.80 8.53
C ILE A 79 -13.89 -20.27 8.55
N ASP A 80 -14.54 -20.36 7.39
CA ASP A 80 -15.90 -20.89 7.26
C ASP A 80 -16.01 -22.32 7.84
N TYR A 81 -15.02 -23.18 7.57
CA TYR A 81 -14.99 -24.52 8.15
C TYR A 81 -14.84 -24.49 9.68
N ALA A 82 -13.94 -23.65 10.21
CA ALA A 82 -13.75 -23.48 11.65
C ALA A 82 -15.03 -22.96 12.34
N LEU A 83 -15.71 -22.00 11.73
CA LEU A 83 -16.96 -21.42 12.25
C LEU A 83 -18.09 -22.45 12.24
N ARG A 84 -18.25 -23.24 11.17
CA ARG A 84 -19.22 -24.34 11.12
C ARG A 84 -18.97 -25.37 12.20
N TRP A 85 -17.70 -25.71 12.43
CA TRP A 85 -17.33 -26.63 13.50
C TRP A 85 -17.62 -26.06 14.89
N LEU A 86 -17.31 -24.77 15.13
CA LEU A 86 -17.64 -24.07 16.38
C LEU A 86 -19.14 -24.12 16.64
N LEU A 87 -19.96 -23.73 15.66
CA LEU A 87 -21.42 -23.76 15.75
C LEU A 87 -21.96 -25.17 15.98
N ALA A 88 -21.37 -26.20 15.39
CA ALA A 88 -21.81 -27.59 15.62
C ALA A 88 -21.46 -28.13 17.03
N LYS A 89 -20.51 -27.50 17.74
CA LYS A 89 -19.97 -28.03 19.00
C LYS A 89 -20.22 -27.13 20.22
N HIS A 90 -20.67 -25.90 20.04
CA HIS A 90 -20.79 -24.89 21.11
C HIS A 90 -21.79 -25.25 22.22
N ASP A 91 -22.82 -26.06 21.95
CA ASP A 91 -23.80 -26.45 22.97
C ASP A 91 -23.25 -27.48 23.98
N ASN A 92 -22.23 -28.23 23.60
CA ASN A 92 -21.68 -29.32 24.40
C ASN A 92 -20.49 -28.83 25.23
N GLN A 93 -20.69 -28.66 26.54
CA GLN A 93 -19.66 -28.19 27.47
C GLN A 93 -18.38 -29.05 27.46
N SER A 94 -18.48 -30.34 27.15
CA SER A 94 -17.32 -31.24 27.02
C SER A 94 -16.32 -30.78 25.95
N ASN A 95 -16.75 -29.97 24.98
CA ASN A 95 -15.90 -29.46 23.91
C ASN A 95 -15.28 -28.10 24.23
N PHE A 96 -15.58 -27.49 25.38
CA PHE A 96 -15.13 -26.13 25.69
C PHE A 96 -13.61 -26.00 25.65
N SER A 97 -12.86 -27.01 26.09
CA SER A 97 -11.39 -27.01 25.98
C SER A 97 -10.89 -26.98 24.53
N ASN A 98 -11.54 -27.72 23.62
CA ASN A 98 -11.20 -27.71 22.19
C ASN A 98 -11.58 -26.37 21.56
N ILE A 99 -12.76 -25.84 21.89
CA ILE A 99 -13.26 -24.54 21.41
C ILE A 99 -12.35 -23.40 21.88
N SER A 100 -12.00 -23.38 23.16
CA SER A 100 -11.05 -22.44 23.75
C SER A 100 -9.72 -22.41 23.01
N PHE A 101 -9.16 -23.59 22.70
CA PHE A 101 -7.90 -23.65 21.95
C PHE A 101 -8.06 -23.20 20.49
N LEU A 102 -9.18 -23.53 19.83
CA LEU A 102 -9.44 -23.04 18.47
C LEU A 102 -9.61 -21.51 18.43
N LEU A 103 -10.25 -20.92 19.44
CA LEU A 103 -10.35 -19.46 19.58
C LEU A 103 -8.97 -18.82 19.82
N ASP A 104 -8.12 -19.44 20.65
CA ASP A 104 -6.73 -19.01 20.81
C ASP A 104 -5.93 -19.13 19.51
N TRP A 105 -6.17 -20.18 18.72
CA TRP A 105 -5.56 -20.38 17.40
C TRP A 105 -5.98 -19.30 16.40
N LEU A 106 -7.28 -18.97 16.33
CA LEU A 106 -7.78 -17.86 15.50
C LEU A 106 -7.22 -16.52 15.96
N THR A 107 -7.07 -16.32 17.26
CA THR A 107 -6.47 -15.11 17.83
C THR A 107 -4.99 -15.02 17.48
N ALA A 108 -4.24 -16.14 17.55
CA ALA A 108 -2.84 -16.19 17.14
C ALA A 108 -2.67 -15.86 15.66
N ALA A 109 -3.53 -16.44 14.81
CA ALA A 109 -3.54 -16.15 13.39
C ALA A 109 -3.86 -14.67 13.07
N MET A 110 -4.75 -14.05 13.83
CA MET A 110 -5.06 -12.62 13.73
C MET A 110 -3.87 -11.76 14.17
N ASP A 111 -3.29 -12.04 15.34
CA ASP A 111 -2.16 -11.29 15.89
C ASP A 111 -0.92 -11.35 14.98
N SER A 112 -0.68 -12.48 14.31
CA SER A 112 0.45 -12.68 13.39
C SER A 112 0.14 -12.28 11.93
N ASN A 113 -0.99 -11.59 11.68
CA ASN A 113 -1.44 -11.21 10.32
C ASN A 113 -1.43 -12.42 9.34
N SER A 114 -1.77 -13.60 9.85
CA SER A 114 -1.87 -14.85 9.09
C SER A 114 -3.28 -15.09 8.56
N VAL A 115 -4.26 -14.25 8.89
CA VAL A 115 -5.64 -14.31 8.38
C VAL A 115 -6.08 -12.93 7.90
N GLU A 116 -6.92 -12.89 6.87
CA GLU A 116 -7.57 -11.65 6.46
C GLU A 116 -8.70 -11.28 7.44
N LEU A 117 -8.69 -10.04 7.93
CA LEU A 117 -9.70 -9.56 8.89
C LEU A 117 -11.11 -9.68 8.32
N ASP A 118 -11.31 -9.42 7.02
CA ASP A 118 -12.61 -9.57 6.36
C ASP A 118 -13.14 -11.00 6.39
N ALA A 119 -12.26 -11.98 6.20
CA ALA A 119 -12.62 -13.40 6.31
C ALA A 119 -13.02 -13.77 7.74
N LEU A 120 -12.27 -13.27 8.73
CA LEU A 120 -12.54 -13.50 10.14
C LEU A 120 -13.81 -12.78 10.63
N ASN A 121 -14.12 -11.61 10.06
CA ASN A 121 -15.27 -10.79 10.42
C ASN A 121 -16.62 -11.50 10.17
N ILE A 122 -16.67 -12.47 9.25
CA ILE A 122 -17.85 -13.32 9.03
C ILE A 122 -18.24 -14.06 10.32
N GLY A 123 -17.27 -14.36 11.18
CA GLY A 123 -17.47 -15.03 12.46
C GLY A 123 -17.86 -14.11 13.62
N TYR A 124 -18.03 -12.80 13.42
CA TYR A 124 -18.23 -11.84 14.50
C TYR A 124 -19.36 -12.26 15.46
N GLU A 125 -20.54 -12.59 14.94
CA GLU A 125 -21.68 -13.03 15.76
C GLU A 125 -21.39 -14.31 16.55
N VAL A 126 -20.61 -15.23 15.96
CA VAL A 126 -20.21 -16.48 16.60
C VAL A 126 -19.25 -16.20 17.76
N PHE A 127 -18.27 -15.32 17.59
CA PHE A 127 -17.35 -14.94 18.66
C PHE A 127 -18.02 -14.09 19.74
N TYR A 128 -19.01 -13.27 19.36
CA TYR A 128 -19.78 -12.50 20.31
C TYR A 128 -20.68 -13.41 21.16
N SER A 129 -21.37 -14.38 20.55
CA SER A 129 -22.23 -15.32 21.28
C SER A 129 -21.43 -16.17 22.27
N THR A 130 -20.18 -16.52 21.96
CA THR A 130 -19.31 -17.28 22.88
C THR A 130 -18.92 -16.48 24.13
N LEU A 131 -19.05 -15.15 24.15
CA LEU A 131 -18.84 -14.34 25.35
C LEU A 131 -19.82 -14.63 26.47
N THR A 132 -20.99 -15.20 26.16
CA THR A 132 -22.01 -15.58 27.15
C THR A 132 -21.53 -16.73 28.04
N TYR A 133 -20.69 -17.63 27.51
CA TYR A 133 -20.09 -18.73 28.25
C TYR A 133 -18.84 -18.28 28.98
N GLU A 134 -18.83 -18.45 30.30
CA GLU A 134 -17.75 -17.95 31.15
C GLU A 134 -16.39 -18.59 30.84
N ALA A 135 -16.38 -19.87 30.46
CA ALA A 135 -15.15 -20.60 30.12
C ALA A 135 -14.54 -20.16 28.78
N LEU A 136 -15.36 -19.70 27.84
CA LEU A 136 -14.94 -19.32 26.49
C LEU A 136 -14.64 -17.82 26.36
N ALA A 137 -15.32 -16.99 27.16
CA ALA A 137 -15.18 -15.54 27.10
C ALA A 137 -13.73 -15.02 27.13
N PRO A 138 -12.80 -15.54 27.95
CA PRO A 138 -11.40 -15.10 27.95
C PRO A 138 -10.67 -15.31 26.62
N HIS A 139 -11.15 -16.25 25.80
CA HIS A 139 -10.56 -16.62 24.51
C HIS A 139 -11.19 -15.86 23.34
N SER A 140 -12.48 -15.53 23.43
CA SER A 140 -13.19 -14.83 22.34
C SER A 140 -13.08 -13.31 22.43
N ILE A 141 -12.87 -12.75 23.63
CA ILE A 141 -13.01 -11.30 23.83
C ILE A 141 -12.04 -10.45 23.02
N LYS A 142 -10.82 -10.93 22.77
CA LYS A 142 -9.85 -10.23 21.94
C LYS A 142 -10.26 -10.24 20.46
N LEU A 143 -10.82 -11.36 19.97
CA LEU A 143 -11.40 -11.45 18.63
C LEU A 143 -12.55 -10.46 18.48
N VAL A 144 -13.49 -10.47 19.42
CA VAL A 144 -14.64 -9.54 19.39
C VAL A 144 -14.16 -8.09 19.44
N TYR A 145 -13.23 -7.76 20.32
CA TYR A 145 -12.68 -6.41 20.45
C TYR A 145 -12.07 -5.91 19.12
N ASN A 146 -11.21 -6.72 18.48
CA ASN A 146 -10.54 -6.32 17.24
C ASN A 146 -11.47 -6.29 16.02
N LEU A 147 -12.56 -7.05 16.03
CA LEU A 147 -13.50 -7.15 14.91
C LEU A 147 -14.71 -6.21 15.05
N THR A 148 -14.94 -5.62 16.22
CA THR A 148 -16.11 -4.75 16.46
C THR A 148 -16.06 -3.49 15.61
N LYS A 149 -17.12 -3.24 14.85
CA LYS A 149 -17.35 -2.01 14.08
C LYS A 149 -18.35 -1.08 14.79
N PRO A 150 -18.39 0.22 14.46
CA PRO A 150 -19.38 1.14 15.03
C PRO A 150 -20.84 0.70 14.81
N SER A 151 -21.12 0.06 13.68
CA SER A 151 -22.44 -0.52 13.36
C SER A 151 -22.87 -1.63 14.32
N ASP A 152 -21.91 -2.33 14.92
CA ASP A 152 -22.14 -3.45 15.82
C ASP A 152 -22.55 -3.00 17.21
N VAL A 153 -22.31 -1.73 17.56
CA VAL A 153 -22.61 -1.19 18.88
C VAL A 153 -24.08 -0.78 18.93
N THR A 154 -24.89 -1.65 19.54
CA THR A 154 -26.32 -1.41 19.77
C THR A 154 -26.63 -1.38 21.25
N ARG A 155 -27.69 -0.65 21.63
CA ARG A 155 -28.16 -0.58 23.03
C ARG A 155 -28.43 -1.97 23.62
N ARG A 156 -28.96 -2.89 22.82
CA ARG A 156 -29.19 -4.28 23.22
C ARG A 156 -27.89 -4.99 23.62
N ARG A 157 -26.85 -4.92 22.79
CA ARG A 157 -25.55 -5.55 23.09
C ARG A 157 -24.86 -4.92 24.30
N VAL A 158 -24.99 -3.60 24.49
CA VAL A 158 -24.49 -2.96 25.70
C VAL A 158 -25.16 -3.52 26.94
N VAL A 159 -26.50 -3.68 26.94
CA VAL A 159 -27.23 -4.27 28.06
C VAL A 159 -26.79 -5.72 28.30
N GLU A 160 -26.68 -6.53 27.25
CA GLU A 160 -26.20 -7.92 27.34
C GLU A 160 -24.78 -8.02 27.93
N LEU A 161 -23.86 -7.15 27.51
CA LEU A 161 -22.50 -7.08 28.05
C LEU A 161 -22.47 -6.60 29.50
N LEU A 162 -23.30 -5.63 29.87
CA LEU A 162 -23.44 -5.17 31.26
C LEU A 162 -23.96 -6.28 32.17
N ASP A 163 -24.93 -7.05 31.71
CA ASP A 163 -25.44 -8.20 32.45
C ASP A 163 -24.38 -9.29 32.60
N CYS A 164 -23.58 -9.52 31.55
CA CYS A 164 -22.42 -10.41 31.63
C CYS A 164 -21.38 -9.89 32.65
N ALA A 165 -21.12 -8.58 32.67
CA ALA A 165 -20.18 -7.95 33.59
C ALA A 165 -20.63 -8.12 35.05
N LYS A 166 -21.91 -7.85 35.34
CA LYS A 166 -22.52 -8.03 36.67
C LYS A 166 -22.39 -9.47 37.16
N LYS A 167 -22.70 -10.45 36.31
CA LYS A 167 -22.56 -11.89 36.66
C LYS A 167 -21.13 -12.30 36.99
N ARG A 168 -20.13 -11.53 36.56
CA ARG A 168 -18.70 -11.87 36.63
C ARG A 168 -17.89 -10.91 37.50
N GLU A 169 -18.56 -10.03 38.26
CA GLU A 169 -17.93 -8.99 39.08
C GLU A 169 -16.94 -9.56 40.10
N ALA A 170 -17.26 -10.74 40.67
CA ALA A 170 -16.37 -11.46 41.58
C ALA A 170 -15.03 -11.88 40.94
N LYS A 171 -14.97 -12.02 39.60
CA LYS A 171 -13.77 -12.45 38.86
C LYS A 171 -13.12 -11.25 38.19
N LYS A 172 -12.32 -10.51 38.98
CA LYS A 172 -11.64 -9.25 38.60
C LYS A 172 -11.04 -9.25 37.19
N ASN A 173 -10.34 -10.32 36.78
CA ASN A 173 -9.71 -10.39 35.45
C ASN A 173 -10.72 -10.45 34.30
N LEU A 174 -11.78 -11.24 34.45
CA LEU A 174 -12.80 -11.40 33.42
C LEU A 174 -13.70 -10.17 33.33
N TYR A 175 -14.05 -9.61 34.49
CA TYR A 175 -14.74 -8.32 34.57
C TYR A 175 -13.95 -7.22 33.86
N ARG A 176 -12.63 -7.12 34.11
CA ARG A 176 -11.74 -6.16 33.45
C ARG A 176 -11.72 -6.32 31.93
N GLN A 177 -11.75 -7.54 31.41
CA GLN A 177 -11.81 -7.78 29.96
C GLN A 177 -13.12 -7.26 29.35
N ILE A 178 -14.25 -7.47 30.01
CA ILE A 178 -15.55 -6.96 29.58
C ILE A 178 -15.58 -5.42 29.65
N GLN A 179 -14.98 -4.83 30.68
CA GLN A 179 -14.85 -3.37 30.79
C GLN A 179 -14.04 -2.77 29.64
N VAL A 180 -12.98 -3.43 29.16
CA VAL A 180 -12.24 -2.98 27.97
C VAL A 180 -13.12 -2.97 26.73
N LEU A 181 -13.96 -4.00 26.54
CA LEU A 181 -14.91 -4.05 25.43
C LEU A 181 -16.00 -2.97 25.55
N LEU A 182 -16.52 -2.72 26.75
CA LEU A 182 -17.46 -1.64 27.02
C LEU A 182 -16.82 -0.25 26.78
N GLY A 183 -15.54 -0.09 27.11
CA GLY A 183 -14.76 1.11 26.79
C GLY A 183 -14.66 1.36 25.28
N LEU A 184 -14.45 0.31 24.48
CA LEU A 184 -14.51 0.40 23.02
C LEU A 184 -15.91 0.82 22.56
N PHE A 185 -16.97 0.20 23.10
CA PHE A 185 -18.35 0.55 22.75
C PHE A 185 -18.66 2.01 23.08
N LYS A 186 -18.17 2.51 24.23
CA LYS A 186 -18.29 3.92 24.64
C LYS A 186 -17.57 4.86 23.67
N SER A 187 -16.44 4.45 23.11
CA SER A 187 -15.73 5.25 22.10
C SER A 187 -16.47 5.37 20.77
N TYR A 188 -17.27 4.34 20.41
CA TYR A 188 -18.07 4.36 19.18
C TYR A 188 -19.44 5.02 19.35
N ARG A 189 -20.12 4.77 20.48
CA ARG A 189 -21.46 5.30 20.81
C ARG A 189 -21.58 5.58 22.30
N PRO A 190 -21.09 6.74 22.77
CA PRO A 190 -21.09 7.09 24.19
C PRO A 190 -22.50 7.15 24.77
N GLU A 191 -23.51 7.53 23.98
CA GLU A 191 -24.91 7.60 24.39
C GLU A 191 -25.53 6.24 24.76
N CYS A 192 -24.92 5.14 24.31
CA CYS A 192 -25.41 3.79 24.61
C CYS A 192 -24.83 3.21 25.90
N VAL A 193 -23.71 3.74 26.40
CA VAL A 193 -22.90 3.12 27.46
C VAL A 193 -22.89 4.01 28.72
N PRO A 194 -23.17 3.47 29.92
CA PRO A 194 -23.14 4.25 31.16
C PRO A 194 -21.83 5.02 31.40
N GLU A 195 -21.95 6.22 31.98
CA GLU A 195 -20.81 7.10 32.23
C GLU A 195 -19.80 6.48 33.22
N ASP A 196 -20.29 5.69 34.18
CA ASP A 196 -19.54 5.09 35.29
C ASP A 196 -18.50 4.04 34.84
N ILE A 197 -18.52 3.62 33.57
CA ILE A 197 -17.58 2.63 33.05
C ILE A 197 -16.20 3.29 32.82
N PRO A 198 -15.15 2.83 33.52
CA PRO A 198 -13.82 3.40 33.41
C PRO A 198 -13.14 3.02 32.09
N SER A 199 -12.30 3.92 31.57
CA SER A 199 -11.41 3.61 30.45
C SER A 199 -10.19 2.83 30.97
N ILE A 200 -10.02 1.58 30.52
CA ILE A 200 -8.97 0.68 30.98
C ILE A 200 -7.95 0.44 29.86
N SER A 201 -6.66 0.38 30.21
CA SER A 201 -5.61 0.08 29.25
C SER A 201 -5.72 -1.32 28.65
N ILE A 202 -5.60 -1.40 27.33
CA ILE A 202 -5.78 -2.61 26.53
C ILE A 202 -4.65 -3.63 26.79
N HIS A 203 -3.41 -3.13 26.92
CA HIS A 203 -2.18 -3.93 26.91
C HIS A 203 -2.02 -4.95 28.04
N THR A 204 -2.79 -4.84 29.13
CA THR A 204 -2.70 -5.74 30.29
C THR A 204 -3.98 -6.50 30.58
N SER A 205 -5.03 -6.29 29.76
CA SER A 205 -6.37 -6.77 30.09
C SER A 205 -6.68 -8.12 29.44
N PHE A 206 -6.14 -8.40 28.26
CA PHE A 206 -6.38 -9.67 27.57
C PHE A 206 -5.47 -10.79 28.05
N ARG A 207 -5.99 -12.02 27.96
CA ARG A 207 -5.24 -13.24 28.24
C ARG A 207 -4.05 -13.36 27.27
N LYS A 208 -2.90 -13.83 27.78
CA LYS A 208 -1.76 -14.22 26.94
C LYS A 208 -2.04 -15.56 26.26
N ILE A 209 -1.88 -15.58 24.94
CA ILE A 209 -1.97 -16.79 24.11
C ILE A 209 -0.81 -17.72 24.44
N ASN A 210 -0.96 -19.02 24.15
CA ASN A 210 0.11 -20.00 24.27
C ASN A 210 1.36 -19.52 23.49
N ALA A 211 2.51 -19.43 24.18
CA ALA A 211 3.74 -18.91 23.63
C ALA A 211 4.29 -19.76 22.47
N ASN A 212 4.16 -21.08 22.53
CA ASN A 212 4.62 -21.98 21.46
C ASN A 212 3.80 -21.75 20.17
N LEU A 213 2.48 -21.69 20.31
CA LEU A 213 1.57 -21.41 19.20
C LEU A 213 1.90 -20.06 18.54
N LEU A 214 2.01 -19.00 19.36
CA LEU A 214 2.31 -17.67 18.88
C LEU A 214 3.70 -17.60 18.22
N ASN A 215 4.69 -18.29 18.77
CA ASN A 215 6.04 -18.34 18.20
C ASN A 215 6.04 -18.96 16.80
N ARG A 216 5.33 -20.08 16.59
CA ARG A 216 5.23 -20.72 15.27
C ARG A 216 4.53 -19.84 14.25
N PHE A 217 3.44 -19.18 14.65
CA PHE A 217 2.76 -18.18 13.81
C PHE A 217 3.68 -16.99 13.47
N THR A 218 4.50 -16.55 14.42
CA THR A 218 5.48 -15.47 14.23
C THR A 218 6.62 -15.88 13.28
N ILE A 219 7.11 -17.12 13.38
CA ILE A 219 8.10 -17.68 12.45
C ILE A 219 7.53 -17.79 11.03
N SER A 220 6.30 -18.29 10.89
CA SER A 220 5.61 -18.32 9.58
C SER A 220 5.42 -16.91 9.03
N GLN A 221 5.04 -15.94 9.87
CA GLN A 221 4.93 -14.54 9.47
C GLN A 221 6.27 -13.95 9.02
N SER A 222 7.38 -14.19 9.74
CA SER A 222 8.69 -13.65 9.37
C SER A 222 9.17 -14.23 8.04
N LYS A 223 8.94 -15.52 7.78
CA LYS A 223 9.20 -16.15 6.47
C LYS A 223 8.36 -15.56 5.35
N ARG A 224 7.05 -15.37 5.57
CA ARG A 224 6.18 -14.67 4.61
C ARG A 224 6.67 -13.26 4.34
N ASN A 225 7.11 -12.53 5.37
CA ASN A 225 7.66 -11.19 5.21
C ASN A 225 8.99 -11.19 4.46
N LEU A 226 9.86 -12.19 4.65
CA LEU A 226 11.09 -12.35 3.87
C LEU A 226 10.78 -12.63 2.39
N LEU A 227 9.82 -13.51 2.10
CA LEU A 227 9.30 -13.78 0.76
C LEU A 227 8.51 -12.60 0.16
N CYS A 228 7.95 -11.73 0.99
CA CYS A 228 7.30 -10.49 0.57
C CYS A 228 8.33 -9.37 0.33
N ASN A 229 9.43 -9.31 1.08
CA ASN A 229 10.50 -8.35 0.85
C ASN A 229 11.25 -8.63 -0.45
N THR A 230 11.20 -9.85 -0.98
CA THR A 230 11.64 -10.17 -2.34
C THR A 230 10.59 -9.85 -3.42
N LYS A 231 9.33 -9.59 -3.05
CA LYS A 231 8.33 -8.96 -3.94
C LYS A 231 8.49 -7.45 -3.83
N GLN A 232 9.22 -6.86 -4.77
CA GLN A 232 9.40 -5.40 -4.89
C GLN A 232 8.04 -4.67 -4.75
N TYR A 233 7.76 -4.12 -3.58
CA TYR A 233 6.66 -3.18 -3.42
C TYR A 233 6.98 -1.92 -4.22
N LEU A 234 5.95 -1.29 -4.80
CA LEU A 234 6.10 0.04 -5.37
C LEU A 234 6.55 0.98 -4.24
N LEU A 235 7.81 1.41 -4.30
CA LEU A 235 8.35 2.35 -3.34
C LEU A 235 7.73 3.72 -3.63
N TRP A 236 6.90 4.20 -2.71
CA TRP A 236 6.25 5.51 -2.79
C TRP A 236 6.95 6.55 -1.89
N THR A 237 8.25 6.36 -1.68
CA THR A 237 9.10 7.25 -0.90
C THR A 237 10.05 7.99 -1.82
N ASN A 238 10.13 9.30 -1.67
CA ASN A 238 11.12 10.12 -2.36
C ASN A 238 12.51 9.84 -1.73
N PRO A 239 13.49 9.37 -2.51
CA PRO A 239 14.82 9.03 -2.01
C PRO A 239 15.53 10.21 -1.31
N ILE A 240 15.22 11.45 -1.71
CA ILE A 240 15.83 12.66 -1.13
C ILE A 240 15.22 13.01 0.25
N ASN A 241 14.01 12.54 0.53
CA ASN A 241 13.33 12.79 1.80
C ASN A 241 13.67 11.73 2.87
N CYS A 242 14.29 10.60 2.49
CA CYS A 242 14.54 9.46 3.38
C CYS A 242 15.56 9.76 4.50
N ASP A 243 16.49 10.70 4.29
CA ASP A 243 17.61 10.96 5.21
C ASP A 243 17.35 12.09 6.22
N SER A 244 16.19 12.75 6.16
CA SER A 244 15.94 13.95 6.97
C SER A 244 15.06 13.69 8.20
N GLY A 245 15.63 13.97 9.38
CA GLY A 245 14.95 13.85 10.67
C GLY A 245 13.69 14.72 10.80
N ARG A 246 12.91 14.45 11.86
CA ARG A 246 11.52 14.86 12.16
C ARG A 246 11.14 16.36 12.07
N ASN A 247 12.01 17.27 11.62
CA ASN A 247 11.79 18.73 11.69
C ASN A 247 11.99 19.51 10.36
N LYS A 248 11.83 18.91 9.18
CA LYS A 248 11.90 19.67 7.90
C LYS A 248 10.52 20.14 7.41
N LYS A 249 10.52 21.33 6.75
CA LYS A 249 9.39 21.93 6.03
C LYS A 249 8.91 21.02 4.89
N ASP A 250 7.66 21.21 4.45
CA ASP A 250 7.03 20.43 3.38
C ASP A 250 7.91 20.29 2.13
N PRO A 251 8.34 19.07 1.75
CA PRO A 251 9.24 18.85 0.61
C PRO A 251 8.55 19.14 -0.74
N LEU A 252 9.37 19.47 -1.77
CA LEU A 252 8.90 19.77 -3.13
C LEU A 252 8.12 18.61 -3.75
N ILE A 253 8.67 17.41 -3.67
CA ILE A 253 7.96 16.16 -3.99
C ILE A 253 7.74 15.42 -2.67
N PRO A 254 6.50 15.37 -2.15
CA PRO A 254 6.18 14.70 -0.90
C PRO A 254 6.08 13.19 -1.10
N ASN A 255 6.28 12.47 0.00
CA ASN A 255 5.98 11.03 0.04
C ASN A 255 4.47 10.83 -0.10
N MET A 256 4.09 9.64 -0.60
CA MET A 256 2.69 9.30 -0.76
C MET A 256 2.04 9.10 0.61
N GLU A 257 1.26 10.08 1.04
CA GLU A 257 0.49 10.03 2.28
C GLU A 257 -1.01 10.03 1.97
N PHE A 258 -1.73 9.06 2.55
CA PHE A 258 -3.19 9.09 2.60
C PHE A 258 -3.62 9.77 3.89
N LEU A 259 -4.81 10.39 3.88
CA LEU A 259 -5.42 11.00 5.06
C LEU A 259 -5.30 10.05 6.26
N LYS A 260 -4.81 10.58 7.40
CA LYS A 260 -4.50 9.81 8.61
C LYS A 260 -5.63 8.84 8.96
N LEU A 261 -5.25 7.64 9.41
CA LEU A 261 -6.09 6.50 9.80
C LEU A 261 -7.39 6.84 10.58
N GLY A 262 -7.45 7.97 11.29
CA GLY A 262 -8.63 8.45 11.99
C GLY A 262 -9.79 8.93 11.10
N SER A 263 -9.54 9.35 9.85
CA SER A 263 -10.62 9.77 8.92
C SER A 263 -11.21 8.63 8.11
N MET A 264 -10.51 7.49 7.99
CA MET A 264 -11.06 6.29 7.33
C MET A 264 -12.13 5.59 8.16
N GLN A 265 -12.29 5.97 9.43
CA GLN A 265 -13.32 5.45 10.32
C GLN A 265 -14.73 5.99 10.01
N TYR A 266 -14.82 7.07 9.20
CA TYR A 266 -16.09 7.74 8.87
C TYR A 266 -16.54 7.53 7.41
N THR A 267 -15.71 6.91 6.57
CA THR A 267 -16.09 6.63 5.18
C THR A 267 -16.83 5.28 5.14
N GLU A 268 -18.16 5.32 5.05
CA GLU A 268 -19.03 4.12 4.91
C GLU A 268 -18.78 3.30 3.63
N GLN A 269 -17.85 3.72 2.77
CA GLN A 269 -17.52 3.03 1.53
C GLN A 269 -16.52 1.89 1.78
N VAL A 270 -17.11 0.72 2.03
CA VAL A 270 -16.53 -0.60 1.85
C VAL A 270 -15.68 -0.65 0.56
N THR A 271 -14.40 -1.03 0.71
CA THR A 271 -13.49 -1.56 -0.33
C THR A 271 -13.04 -0.66 -1.49
N GLN A 272 -12.61 0.57 -1.23
CA GLN A 272 -11.69 1.25 -2.18
C GLN A 272 -10.24 0.89 -1.84
N LYS A 273 -9.61 0.06 -2.69
CA LYS A 273 -8.19 -0.26 -2.57
C LYS A 273 -7.36 1.02 -2.78
N THR A 274 -6.45 1.26 -1.85
CA THR A 274 -5.52 2.39 -1.87
C THR A 274 -4.34 2.06 -2.78
N TYR A 275 -3.65 3.07 -3.34
CA TYR A 275 -2.46 2.84 -4.20
C TYR A 275 -1.35 2.02 -3.50
N LEU A 276 -1.29 2.05 -2.17
CA LEU A 276 -0.36 1.26 -1.34
C LEU A 276 -0.71 -0.23 -1.27
N ASP A 277 -1.94 -0.61 -1.61
CA ASP A 277 -2.40 -2.00 -1.55
C ASP A 277 -1.90 -2.83 -2.75
N PHE A 278 -1.21 -2.19 -3.71
CA PHE A 278 -0.74 -2.82 -4.94
C PHE A 278 0.78 -2.99 -4.92
N SER A 279 1.22 -4.24 -5.07
CA SER A 279 2.65 -4.59 -5.19
C SER A 279 3.14 -4.57 -6.64
N SER A 280 2.26 -4.52 -7.65
CA SER A 280 2.65 -4.53 -9.06
C SER A 280 2.13 -3.28 -9.78
N PRO A 281 2.97 -2.62 -10.61
CA PRO A 281 2.55 -1.46 -11.40
C PRO A 281 1.40 -1.79 -12.35
N VAL A 282 1.43 -2.98 -12.96
CA VAL A 282 0.42 -3.41 -13.93
C VAL A 282 -0.93 -3.65 -13.26
N SER A 283 -0.96 -4.24 -12.06
CA SER A 283 -2.22 -4.46 -11.34
C SER A 283 -2.83 -3.15 -10.84
N LEU A 284 -1.99 -2.19 -10.45
CA LEU A 284 -2.43 -0.85 -10.06
C LEU A 284 -3.03 -0.09 -11.25
N LEU A 285 -2.35 -0.08 -12.40
CA LEU A 285 -2.84 0.59 -13.61
C LEU A 285 -4.15 -0.02 -14.13
N LYS A 286 -4.27 -1.36 -14.12
CA LYS A 286 -5.53 -2.03 -14.49
C LYS A 286 -6.68 -1.62 -13.56
N HIS A 287 -6.40 -1.46 -12.27
CA HIS A 287 -7.39 -1.03 -11.30
C HIS A 287 -7.80 0.42 -11.52
N SER A 288 -6.85 1.34 -11.73
CA SER A 288 -7.15 2.77 -11.95
C SER A 288 -7.94 3.03 -13.23
N VAL A 289 -7.74 2.23 -14.28
CA VAL A 289 -8.55 2.31 -15.50
C VAL A 289 -9.97 1.78 -15.28
N SER A 290 -10.12 0.77 -14.42
CA SER A 290 -11.42 0.11 -14.22
C SER A 290 -12.28 0.75 -13.11
N ARG A 291 -11.67 1.49 -12.18
CA ARG A 291 -12.34 2.08 -11.01
C ARG A 291 -11.66 3.39 -10.59
N SER A 292 -12.44 4.35 -10.12
CA SER A 292 -11.90 5.57 -9.50
C SER A 292 -11.21 5.22 -8.18
N SER A 293 -9.87 5.32 -8.16
CA SER A 293 -9.08 5.20 -6.92
C SER A 293 -9.22 6.47 -6.07
N ILE A 294 -9.06 6.35 -4.75
CA ILE A 294 -9.07 7.50 -3.84
C ILE A 294 -7.90 8.42 -4.18
N ARG A 295 -8.20 9.66 -4.56
CA ARG A 295 -7.21 10.69 -4.88
C ARG A 295 -6.19 10.85 -3.72
N PRO A 296 -4.88 10.88 -4.01
CA PRO A 296 -3.87 11.20 -3.00
C PRO A 296 -4.04 12.62 -2.47
N ALA A 297 -3.71 12.86 -1.20
CA ALA A 297 -3.85 14.20 -0.61
C ALA A 297 -3.02 15.27 -1.37
N ARG A 298 -1.90 14.87 -1.98
CA ARG A 298 -1.04 15.72 -2.82
C ARG A 298 -0.70 14.99 -4.13
N LEU A 299 -1.22 15.45 -5.26
CA LEU A 299 -1.00 14.81 -6.58
C LEU A 299 0.48 14.75 -6.97
N ARG A 300 1.28 15.73 -6.56
CA ARG A 300 2.73 15.76 -6.78
C ARG A 300 3.48 14.56 -6.16
N ALA A 301 2.92 13.85 -5.19
CA ALA A 301 3.52 12.62 -4.67
C ALA A 301 3.60 11.49 -5.72
N LEU A 302 2.75 11.54 -6.75
CA LEU A 302 2.77 10.59 -7.85
C LEU A 302 4.02 10.76 -8.75
N LEU A 303 4.71 11.90 -8.67
CA LEU A 303 5.99 12.10 -9.35
C LEU A 303 7.14 11.32 -8.68
N CYS A 304 6.93 10.58 -7.59
CA CYS A 304 7.98 9.82 -6.91
C CYS A 304 8.46 8.57 -7.67
N ASN A 305 7.62 7.97 -8.51
CA ASN A 305 7.97 6.75 -9.26
C ASN A 305 7.29 6.72 -10.64
N ASP A 306 7.79 5.84 -11.52
CA ASP A 306 7.34 5.79 -12.93
C ASP A 306 5.90 5.26 -13.06
N THR A 307 5.46 4.46 -12.10
CA THR A 307 4.07 4.03 -12.00
C THR A 307 3.15 5.21 -11.72
N GLY A 308 3.57 6.12 -10.84
CA GLY A 308 2.85 7.32 -10.47
C GLY A 308 2.82 8.35 -11.59
N THR A 309 3.90 8.52 -12.37
CA THR A 309 3.86 9.36 -13.58
C THR A 309 2.90 8.80 -14.62
N THR A 310 2.83 7.48 -14.77
CA THR A 310 1.86 6.82 -15.65
C THR A 310 0.42 6.98 -15.13
N LEU A 311 0.21 6.93 -13.82
CA LEU A 311 -1.09 7.20 -13.21
C LEU A 311 -1.52 8.66 -13.38
N LEU A 312 -0.58 9.60 -13.26
CA LEU A 312 -0.82 11.00 -13.60
C LEU A 312 -1.21 11.13 -15.07
N ALA A 313 -0.57 10.41 -15.99
CA ALA A 313 -0.96 10.44 -17.41
C ALA A 313 -2.41 9.97 -17.66
N LEU A 314 -2.91 9.05 -16.84
CA LEU A 314 -4.28 8.53 -16.89
C LEU A 314 -5.28 9.31 -16.03
N ALA A 315 -4.85 10.38 -15.36
CA ALA A 315 -5.68 11.16 -14.47
C ALA A 315 -6.77 11.94 -15.23
N SER A 316 -7.87 12.23 -14.54
CA SER A 316 -8.98 13.01 -15.10
C SER A 316 -8.59 14.47 -15.36
N ASP A 317 -9.29 15.16 -16.27
CA ASP A 317 -9.02 16.57 -16.62
C ASP A 317 -9.00 17.49 -15.38
N ASN A 318 -9.87 17.22 -14.41
CA ASN A 318 -9.92 17.96 -13.14
C ASN A 318 -8.66 17.78 -12.29
N GLU A 319 -8.09 16.57 -12.28
CA GLU A 319 -6.86 16.27 -11.56
C GLU A 319 -5.65 16.87 -12.27
N GLN A 320 -5.62 16.85 -13.60
CA GLN A 320 -4.60 17.52 -14.41
C GLN A 320 -4.60 19.04 -14.19
N ALA A 321 -5.79 19.66 -14.16
CA ALA A 321 -5.94 21.08 -13.89
C ALA A 321 -5.43 21.43 -12.49
N PHE A 322 -5.78 20.62 -11.48
CA PHE A 322 -5.27 20.83 -10.11
C PHE A 322 -3.75 20.67 -10.03
N PHE A 323 -3.21 19.63 -10.67
CA PHE A 323 -1.77 19.40 -10.71
C PHE A 323 -1.03 20.56 -11.39
N SER A 324 -1.56 21.07 -12.51
CA SER A 324 -1.02 22.22 -13.24
C SER A 324 -1.00 23.49 -12.37
N HIS A 325 -2.07 23.72 -11.61
CA HIS A 325 -2.14 24.84 -10.67
C HIS A 325 -1.10 24.73 -9.53
N ASP A 326 -0.99 23.56 -8.88
CA ASP A 326 0.02 23.32 -7.85
C ASP A 326 1.44 23.48 -8.42
N LEU A 327 1.68 22.95 -9.61
CA LEU A 327 2.97 23.05 -10.29
C LEU A 327 3.35 24.50 -10.62
N HIS A 328 2.41 25.32 -11.06
CA HIS A 328 2.66 26.73 -11.36
C HIS A 328 3.14 27.50 -10.12
N HIS A 329 2.44 27.28 -8.99
CA HIS A 329 2.79 27.91 -7.73
C HIS A 329 4.17 27.45 -7.24
N ILE A 330 4.47 26.15 -7.33
CA ILE A 330 5.75 25.59 -6.89
C ILE A 330 6.90 26.11 -7.76
N LEU A 331 6.79 26.03 -9.09
CA LEU A 331 7.87 26.49 -9.98
C LEU A 331 8.18 27.98 -9.75
N ASN A 332 7.16 28.81 -9.59
CA ASN A 332 7.38 30.24 -9.35
C ASN A 332 8.04 30.51 -8.00
N HIS A 333 7.48 29.96 -6.92
CA HIS A 333 7.97 30.20 -5.56
C HIS A 333 9.35 29.57 -5.31
N CYS A 334 9.70 28.51 -6.04
CA CYS A 334 10.97 27.80 -5.83
C CYS A 334 12.14 28.38 -6.62
N PHE A 335 11.89 28.93 -7.81
CA PHE A 335 12.95 29.39 -8.70
C PHE A 335 13.06 30.92 -8.80
N PHE A 336 11.98 31.67 -8.60
CA PHE A 336 12.03 33.15 -8.64
C PHE A 336 12.08 33.78 -7.25
N ASP A 337 11.37 33.24 -6.26
CA ASP A 337 11.44 33.73 -4.88
C ASP A 337 12.63 33.14 -4.12
N LYS A 338 13.04 33.79 -3.01
CA LYS A 338 14.06 33.26 -2.08
C LYS A 338 13.51 32.01 -1.38
N SER A 339 13.60 30.87 -2.06
CA SER A 339 13.03 29.62 -1.60
C SER A 339 13.90 28.95 -0.52
N PRO A 340 13.31 28.28 0.47
CA PRO A 340 14.04 27.52 1.49
C PRO A 340 14.53 26.13 1.02
N TYR A 341 14.31 25.75 -0.25
CA TYR A 341 14.57 24.41 -0.79
C TYR A 341 16.02 24.23 -1.26
N SER A 342 16.55 23.01 -1.11
CA SER A 342 17.92 22.69 -1.51
C SER A 342 18.08 22.61 -3.04
N TYR A 343 19.31 22.74 -3.52
CA TYR A 343 19.64 22.56 -4.94
C TYR A 343 19.22 21.17 -5.44
N GLU A 344 19.48 20.12 -4.65
CA GLU A 344 19.15 18.74 -5.00
C GLU A 344 17.63 18.50 -5.11
N GLU A 345 16.83 19.09 -4.21
CA GLU A 345 15.37 19.00 -4.28
C GLU A 345 14.82 19.66 -5.54
N LYS A 346 15.37 20.83 -5.92
CA LYS A 346 14.99 21.54 -7.15
C LYS A 346 15.38 20.76 -8.40
N ARG A 347 16.62 20.24 -8.44
CA ARG A 347 17.13 19.40 -9.52
C ARG A 347 16.26 18.17 -9.73
N TYR A 348 15.92 17.49 -8.63
CA TYR A 348 15.08 16.30 -8.68
C TYR A 348 13.68 16.60 -9.20
N LEU A 349 13.07 17.73 -8.78
CA LEU A 349 11.78 18.16 -9.32
C LEU A 349 11.83 18.34 -10.84
N LEU A 350 12.82 19.08 -11.35
CA LEU A 350 12.96 19.31 -12.81
C LEU A 350 13.16 17.99 -13.56
N HIS A 351 14.02 17.11 -13.05
CA HIS A 351 14.24 15.80 -13.64
C HIS A 351 12.96 14.94 -13.68
N ARG A 352 12.16 14.93 -12.60
CA ARG A 352 10.89 14.19 -12.58
C ARG A 352 9.84 14.78 -13.53
N LEU A 353 9.84 16.10 -13.73
CA LEU A 353 8.98 16.75 -14.72
C LEU A 353 9.38 16.39 -16.15
N ALA A 354 10.69 16.32 -16.45
CA ALA A 354 11.18 15.90 -17.76
C ALA A 354 10.80 14.44 -18.07
N ILE A 355 10.96 13.54 -17.09
CA ILE A 355 10.48 12.15 -17.22
C ILE A 355 8.97 12.14 -17.50
N PHE A 356 8.19 12.93 -16.76
CA PHE A 356 6.75 12.97 -16.94
C PHE A 356 6.35 13.48 -18.33
N GLN A 357 6.93 14.58 -18.82
CA GLN A 357 6.71 15.08 -20.20
C GLN A 357 7.07 14.04 -21.25
N ARG A 358 8.15 13.28 -21.05
CA ARG A 358 8.52 12.16 -21.93
C ARG A 358 7.54 10.99 -21.84
N THR A 359 6.99 10.70 -20.66
CA THR A 359 5.99 9.63 -20.47
C THR A 359 4.67 9.96 -21.16
N ILE A 360 4.22 11.22 -21.09
CA ILE A 360 2.98 11.67 -21.75
C ILE A 360 3.18 12.04 -23.22
N LEU A 361 4.43 12.09 -23.70
CA LEU A 361 4.81 12.51 -25.05
C LEU A 361 4.23 13.88 -25.42
N GLN A 362 4.13 14.77 -24.43
CA GLN A 362 3.54 16.09 -24.56
C GLN A 362 4.18 17.07 -23.57
N GLY A 363 4.31 18.32 -24.00
CA GLY A 363 4.75 19.40 -23.12
C GLY A 363 3.66 19.85 -22.15
N ILE A 364 4.06 20.20 -20.93
CA ILE A 364 3.14 20.75 -19.92
C ILE A 364 3.14 22.28 -20.06
N PRO A 365 1.99 22.93 -20.30
CA PRO A 365 1.93 24.37 -20.61
C PRO A 365 2.53 25.26 -19.51
N VAL A 366 2.32 24.86 -18.25
CA VAL A 366 2.87 25.54 -17.07
C VAL A 366 4.40 25.48 -17.04
N VAL A 367 5.00 24.38 -17.48
CA VAL A 367 6.46 24.23 -17.57
C VAL A 367 7.01 25.10 -18.70
N THR A 368 6.36 25.13 -19.86
CA THR A 368 6.77 26.01 -20.97
C THR A 368 6.71 27.49 -20.56
N ARG A 369 5.66 27.90 -19.86
CA ARG A 369 5.57 29.27 -19.30
C ARG A 369 6.69 29.55 -18.31
N PHE A 370 6.98 28.62 -17.41
CA PHE A 370 8.09 28.73 -16.47
C PHE A 370 9.43 28.89 -17.20
N LEU A 371 9.74 28.05 -18.19
CA LEU A 371 10.98 28.11 -18.97
C LEU A 371 11.14 29.45 -19.69
N ALA A 372 10.06 29.97 -20.29
CA ALA A 372 10.09 31.26 -20.99
C ALA A 372 10.43 32.45 -20.07
N GLN A 373 10.13 32.34 -18.77
CA GLN A 373 10.47 33.34 -17.77
C GLN A 373 11.85 33.07 -17.14
N PHE A 374 12.17 31.80 -16.88
CA PHE A 374 13.37 31.38 -16.18
C PHE A 374 14.63 31.56 -17.03
N ILE A 375 14.61 31.11 -18.29
CA ILE A 375 15.79 31.11 -19.17
C ILE A 375 16.33 32.52 -19.41
N VAL A 376 15.46 33.54 -19.39
CA VAL A 376 15.86 34.95 -19.58
C VAL A 376 16.79 35.45 -18.47
N PHE A 377 16.63 34.96 -17.24
CA PHE A 377 17.41 35.36 -16.07
C PHE A 377 18.33 34.24 -15.55
N TRP A 378 18.48 33.18 -16.33
CA TRP A 378 19.22 32.00 -15.95
C TRP A 378 20.73 32.24 -16.03
N ASN A 379 21.48 31.61 -15.13
CA ASN A 379 22.94 31.72 -15.05
C ASN A 379 23.69 30.75 -15.99
N GLU A 380 22.96 30.05 -16.88
CA GLU A 380 23.49 29.16 -17.91
C GLU A 380 24.22 27.90 -17.38
N THR A 381 24.39 27.76 -16.06
CA THR A 381 25.09 26.64 -15.42
C THR A 381 24.17 25.76 -14.56
N ASP A 382 23.25 26.36 -13.82
CA ASP A 382 22.43 25.60 -12.86
C ASP A 382 21.38 24.77 -13.58
N PHE A 383 21.29 23.48 -13.25
CA PHE A 383 20.31 22.56 -13.82
C PHE A 383 20.36 22.43 -15.36
N PHE A 384 21.51 22.71 -16.00
CA PHE A 384 21.62 22.75 -17.47
C PHE A 384 21.04 21.51 -18.16
N GLY A 385 21.40 20.32 -17.71
CA GLY A 385 20.88 19.07 -18.30
C GLY A 385 19.36 18.96 -18.14
N GLU A 386 18.84 19.19 -16.93
CA GLU A 386 17.42 19.09 -16.65
C GLU A 386 16.60 20.15 -17.41
N ILE A 387 17.12 21.36 -17.60
CA ILE A 387 16.46 22.40 -18.40
C ILE A 387 16.42 22.00 -19.87
N MET A 388 17.52 21.46 -20.42
CA MET A 388 17.55 21.00 -21.80
C MET A 388 16.56 19.85 -22.03
N ASP A 389 16.48 18.89 -21.11
CA ASP A 389 15.50 17.78 -21.17
C ASP A 389 14.04 18.30 -21.16
N LEU A 390 13.75 19.37 -20.40
CA LEU A 390 12.42 20.00 -20.38
C LEU A 390 12.11 20.77 -21.68
N VAL A 391 13.13 21.36 -22.30
CA VAL A 391 13.02 22.06 -23.59
C VAL A 391 12.69 21.10 -24.73
N GLU A 392 13.08 19.83 -24.65
CA GLU A 392 12.73 18.84 -25.68
C GLU A 392 11.21 18.64 -25.84
N TRP A 393 10.42 18.94 -24.80
CA TRP A 393 8.97 18.75 -24.80
C TRP A 393 8.24 20.05 -24.44
N LEU A 394 8.32 21.08 -25.29
CA LEU A 394 7.51 22.29 -25.12
C LEU A 394 6.05 22.08 -25.53
N SER A 395 5.14 22.78 -24.84
CA SER A 395 3.74 22.88 -25.25
C SER A 395 3.57 23.96 -26.32
N ALA A 396 2.77 23.67 -27.35
CA ALA A 396 2.46 24.58 -28.44
C ALA A 396 1.32 25.58 -28.13
N ASP A 397 0.85 25.62 -26.88
CA ASP A 397 -0.35 26.40 -26.51
C ASP A 397 -0.17 27.91 -26.68
N CYS A 398 1.06 28.43 -26.56
CA CYS A 398 1.35 29.84 -26.75
C CYS A 398 2.70 30.05 -27.46
N TYR A 399 2.63 30.60 -28.66
CA TYR A 399 3.80 30.84 -29.51
C TYR A 399 4.82 31.80 -28.90
N GLU A 400 4.36 32.86 -28.22
CA GLU A 400 5.22 33.89 -27.64
C GLU A 400 6.23 33.31 -26.64
N TYR A 401 5.82 32.28 -25.88
CA TYR A 401 6.71 31.60 -24.95
C TYR A 401 7.80 30.80 -25.67
N ILE A 402 7.47 30.11 -26.76
CA ILE A 402 8.45 29.37 -27.57
C ILE A 402 9.45 30.35 -28.20
N GLU A 403 8.97 31.45 -28.78
CA GLU A 403 9.84 32.47 -29.39
C GLU A 403 10.80 33.09 -28.35
N SER A 404 10.31 33.38 -27.14
CA SER A 404 11.14 33.87 -26.03
C SER A 404 12.24 32.87 -25.64
N ILE A 405 11.88 31.59 -25.50
CA ILE A 405 12.82 30.52 -25.18
C ILE A 405 13.88 30.39 -26.27
N MET A 406 13.46 30.32 -27.54
CA MET A 406 14.37 30.19 -28.69
C MET A 406 15.34 31.37 -28.76
N THR A 407 14.82 32.60 -28.67
CA THR A 407 15.65 33.82 -28.71
C THR A 407 16.69 33.83 -27.60
N SER A 408 16.32 33.37 -26.41
CA SER A 408 17.23 33.31 -25.27
C SER A 408 18.27 32.19 -25.44
N LEU A 409 17.86 31.00 -25.88
CA LEU A 409 18.76 29.88 -26.14
C LEU A 409 19.75 30.15 -27.29
N THR A 410 19.35 30.88 -28.33
CA THR A 410 20.27 31.29 -29.41
C THR A 410 21.37 32.20 -28.85
N LYS A 411 21.03 33.15 -27.96
CA LYS A 411 22.02 34.02 -27.32
C LYS A 411 22.98 33.22 -26.43
N ILE A 412 22.47 32.23 -25.71
CA ILE A 412 23.27 31.33 -24.86
C ILE A 412 24.18 30.46 -25.74
N TYR A 413 23.66 29.88 -26.83
CA TYR A 413 24.41 29.07 -27.79
C TYR A 413 25.64 29.81 -28.35
N CYS A 414 25.48 31.09 -28.72
CA CYS A 414 26.59 31.91 -29.22
C CYS A 414 27.71 32.12 -28.18
N ARG A 415 27.42 31.99 -26.88
CA ARG A 415 28.35 32.20 -25.77
C ARG A 415 28.89 30.89 -25.19
N ALA A 416 28.17 29.80 -25.38
CA ALA A 416 28.46 28.49 -24.80
C ALA A 416 29.72 27.84 -25.39
N ASN A 417 30.28 26.87 -24.66
CA ASN A 417 31.39 26.05 -25.15
C ASN A 417 30.91 25.05 -26.23
N SER A 418 31.85 24.44 -26.96
CA SER A 418 31.52 23.53 -28.07
C SER A 418 30.68 22.31 -27.67
N MET A 419 30.82 21.82 -26.43
CA MET A 419 30.06 20.67 -25.93
C MET A 419 28.62 21.07 -25.59
N ASP A 420 28.43 22.19 -24.90
CA ASP A 420 27.13 22.74 -24.52
C ASP A 420 26.35 23.18 -25.76
N GLN A 421 27.03 23.74 -26.76
CA GLN A 421 26.47 24.02 -28.09
C GLN A 421 25.88 22.75 -28.72
N CYS A 422 26.59 21.63 -28.66
CA CYS A 422 26.08 20.36 -29.19
C CYS A 422 24.83 19.89 -28.45
N VAL A 423 24.79 20.04 -27.13
CA VAL A 423 23.62 19.65 -26.32
C VAL A 423 22.42 20.53 -26.65
N ILE A 424 22.60 21.85 -26.69
CA ILE A 424 21.53 22.79 -27.06
C ILE A 424 20.98 22.44 -28.44
N LEU A 425 21.85 22.20 -29.44
CA LEU A 425 21.42 21.82 -30.79
C LEU A 425 20.63 20.51 -30.81
N ARG A 426 21.07 19.51 -30.05
CA ARG A 426 20.36 18.22 -29.96
C ARG A 426 18.99 18.38 -29.34
N SER A 427 18.88 19.09 -28.22
CA SER A 427 17.60 19.30 -27.54
C SER A 427 16.64 20.15 -28.37
N LEU A 428 17.15 21.18 -29.08
CA LEU A 428 16.33 21.94 -30.04
C LEU A 428 15.86 21.11 -31.24
N SER A 429 16.73 20.22 -31.75
CA SER A 429 16.35 19.30 -32.84
C SER A 429 15.29 18.31 -32.39
N ALA A 430 15.41 17.78 -31.17
CA ALA A 430 14.41 16.90 -30.55
C ALA A 430 13.09 17.65 -30.31
N MET A 431 13.15 18.87 -29.77
CA MET A 431 11.99 19.75 -29.61
C MET A 431 11.24 19.95 -30.93
N TYR A 432 11.96 20.25 -32.00
CA TYR A 432 11.35 20.41 -33.33
C TYR A 432 10.65 19.14 -33.81
N ALA A 433 11.30 17.98 -33.68
CA ALA A 433 10.71 16.70 -34.06
C ALA A 433 9.44 16.38 -33.23
N ASN A 434 9.48 16.67 -31.93
CA ASN A 434 8.38 16.42 -31.00
C ASN A 434 7.18 17.34 -31.25
N LEU A 435 7.41 18.64 -31.47
CA LEU A 435 6.35 19.60 -31.82
C LEU A 435 5.66 19.22 -33.13
N ASN A 436 6.42 18.87 -34.17
CA ASN A 436 5.87 18.40 -35.44
C ASN A 436 5.03 17.13 -35.27
N SER A 437 5.49 16.19 -34.46
CA SER A 437 4.76 14.95 -34.17
C SER A 437 3.45 15.21 -33.42
N ALA A 438 3.44 16.15 -32.47
CA ALA A 438 2.24 16.54 -31.72
C ALA A 438 1.19 17.26 -32.59
N LEU A 439 1.64 18.08 -33.56
CA LEU A 439 0.78 18.81 -34.49
C LEU A 439 0.09 17.90 -35.52
N LEU A 440 0.78 16.84 -35.98
CA LEU A 440 0.18 15.84 -36.86
C LEU A 440 -1.00 15.08 -36.20
N ILE A 441 -1.01 15.00 -34.86
CA ILE A 441 -2.05 14.35 -34.07
C ILE A 441 -3.23 15.31 -33.79
N THR A 442 -3.01 16.62 -33.77
CA THR A 442 -3.99 17.67 -33.42
C THR A 442 -4.44 18.49 -34.64
N SER A 443 -4.93 17.81 -35.69
CA SER A 443 -5.41 18.47 -36.92
C SER A 443 -6.79 19.13 -36.76
N GLN A 444 -6.88 20.22 -35.98
CA GLN A 444 -8.05 21.09 -36.01
C GLN A 444 -7.80 22.61 -36.09
N HIS A 445 -6.56 23.12 -35.99
CA HIS A 445 -6.27 24.50 -36.42
C HIS A 445 -4.83 24.63 -36.92
N PRO A 446 -4.60 25.04 -38.19
CA PRO A 446 -3.27 25.34 -38.67
C PRO A 446 -2.86 26.70 -38.10
N ILE A 447 -2.12 26.71 -37.00
CA ILE A 447 -1.32 27.87 -36.63
C ILE A 447 -0.16 27.89 -37.64
N ASP A 448 0.09 29.07 -38.23
CA ASP A 448 0.99 29.29 -39.36
C ASP A 448 2.48 29.19 -38.94
N ILE A 449 2.91 27.96 -38.60
CA ILE A 449 4.26 27.62 -38.11
C ILE A 449 5.33 27.79 -39.20
N LEU A 450 4.94 27.86 -40.47
CA LEU A 450 5.83 28.23 -41.57
C LEU A 450 6.45 29.64 -41.40
N SER A 451 5.77 30.54 -40.70
CA SER A 451 6.32 31.86 -40.35
C SER A 451 7.42 31.78 -39.27
N ILE A 452 7.38 30.76 -38.41
CA ILE A 452 8.39 30.46 -37.38
C ILE A 452 9.64 29.87 -38.06
N LEU A 453 9.44 28.93 -38.98
CA LEU A 453 10.51 28.32 -39.76
C LEU A 453 11.30 29.33 -40.60
N HIS A 454 10.62 30.35 -41.14
CA HIS A 454 11.27 31.42 -41.90
C HIS A 454 12.04 32.45 -41.05
N ARG A 455 11.85 32.46 -39.72
CA ARG A 455 12.52 33.39 -38.79
C ARG A 455 13.62 32.77 -37.94
N ILE A 456 13.81 31.45 -38.02
CA ILE A 456 15.03 30.81 -37.54
C ILE A 456 16.19 31.41 -38.35
N PRO A 457 17.27 31.93 -37.73
CA PRO A 457 18.41 32.47 -38.46
C PRO A 457 18.87 31.43 -39.49
N ILE A 458 19.08 31.85 -40.74
CA ILE A 458 19.47 30.98 -41.87
C ILE A 458 20.73 30.14 -41.54
N GLU A 459 21.54 30.58 -40.59
CA GLU A 459 22.68 29.83 -40.04
C GLU A 459 22.28 28.52 -39.32
N PHE A 460 21.11 28.47 -38.69
CA PHE A 460 20.55 27.26 -38.08
C PHE A 460 19.97 26.30 -39.12
N GLU A 461 19.29 26.79 -40.17
CA GLU A 461 18.77 25.92 -41.24
C GLU A 461 19.92 25.23 -42.01
N VAL A 462 21.06 25.91 -42.18
CA VAL A 462 22.28 25.34 -42.76
C VAL A 462 22.90 24.28 -41.83
N TYR A 463 22.91 24.49 -40.51
CA TYR A 463 23.44 23.51 -39.55
C TYR A 463 22.52 22.30 -39.33
N THR A 464 21.19 22.48 -39.35
CA THR A 464 20.22 21.38 -39.27
C THR A 464 20.23 20.55 -40.56
N ARG A 465 20.37 21.18 -41.74
CA ARG A 465 20.60 20.46 -43.00
C ARG A 465 21.96 19.76 -43.05
N MET A 466 23.02 20.35 -42.50
CA MET A 466 24.33 19.72 -42.39
C MET A 466 24.33 18.51 -41.44
N SER A 467 23.55 18.55 -40.35
CA SER A 467 23.41 17.40 -39.44
C SER A 467 22.55 16.27 -40.04
N CYS A 468 21.56 16.59 -40.89
CA CYS A 468 20.90 15.58 -41.73
C CYS A 468 21.85 14.96 -42.78
N ILE A 469 22.78 15.74 -43.35
CA ILE A 469 23.80 15.22 -44.30
C ILE A 469 24.87 14.40 -43.57
N ALA A 470 25.28 14.77 -42.35
CA ALA A 470 26.25 13.99 -41.57
C ALA A 470 25.72 12.61 -41.15
N ILE A 471 24.41 12.49 -40.91
CA ILE A 471 23.75 11.19 -40.62
C ILE A 471 23.64 10.34 -41.90
N ALA A 472 23.50 10.96 -43.08
CA ALA A 472 23.49 10.26 -44.37
C ALA A 472 24.89 9.87 -44.88
N VAL A 473 25.97 10.34 -44.25
CA VAL A 473 27.37 10.00 -44.59
C VAL A 473 27.95 8.93 -43.64
N PHE A 474 27.25 8.60 -42.55
CA PHE A 474 27.66 7.57 -41.58
C PHE A 474 26.75 6.33 -41.52
N LEU A 475 25.73 6.26 -42.37
CA LEU A 475 25.01 5.03 -42.78
C LEU A 475 25.37 4.73 -44.23
#